data_AF-A0A2G4ITI6-F1
#
_entry.id   AF-A0A2G4ITI6-F1
#
_cell.length_a   1.000
_cell.length_b   1.000
_cell.length_c   1.000
_cell.angle_alpha   90.00
_cell.angle_beta   90.00
_cell.angle_gamma   90.00
#
_symmetry.space_group_name_H-M   'P 1'
#
loop_
_entity.id
_entity.type
_entity.pdbx_description
1 polymer ?
#
loop_
_entity_poly.entity_id
_entity_poly.type
_entity_poly.pdbx_seq_one_letter_code
_entity_poly.pdbx_strand_id
1 'polypeptide(L)'
;MPFASPLRFLLSRLAIASTLLHFAVIALVVSGLKASAEDTPALSVTKGSADRHPELTRLSPTEEVWIDAKAKEVLVGGKIAIDKGPIEFFACPKDTKEHESIVAVRSSARLIHTALLAIGIQPGKPVAFDPAYVPASGAVVSVTMRWIDAKQETQEARAQDWIRNTKTGKATEEEWVFAGSSLWTDSTTGKDYYQADGGDLICVSNFPTAMLDLPVKSSQSNQALLFEAFEERVPPHDTEVEIIFSAGKKINR
;
A
#
# COMPACT_ATOMS: atom_id res chain seq x y z
N MET A 1 48.15 34.80 -30.10
CA MET A 1 47.81 33.63 -29.27
C MET A 1 47.87 32.39 -30.14
N PRO A 2 48.51 31.30 -29.71
CA PRO A 2 49.34 30.56 -30.65
C PRO A 2 48.97 29.07 -30.83
N PHE A 3 49.61 28.50 -31.84
CA PHE A 3 49.93 27.09 -32.08
C PHE A 3 48.80 26.10 -32.41
N ALA A 4 48.64 25.86 -33.71
CA ALA A 4 48.35 24.53 -34.26
C ALA A 4 49.55 24.08 -35.11
N SER A 5 50.02 22.86 -34.88
CA SER A 5 51.09 22.19 -35.65
C SER A 5 50.91 20.66 -35.50
N PRO A 6 51.53 19.81 -36.35
CA PRO A 6 50.83 19.26 -37.52
C PRO A 6 51.18 17.76 -37.72
N LEU A 7 51.20 17.32 -38.99
CA LEU A 7 51.82 16.10 -39.55
C LEU A 7 50.99 14.81 -39.43
N ARG A 8 50.40 14.26 -40.51
CA ARG A 8 50.97 13.67 -41.75
C ARG A 8 51.94 12.50 -41.52
N PHE A 9 51.89 11.58 -42.48
CA PHE A 9 52.85 10.51 -42.83
C PHE A 9 52.65 9.21 -42.05
N LEU A 10 52.76 8.01 -42.63
CA LEU A 10 52.94 7.54 -44.01
C LEU A 10 52.72 6.03 -43.96
N LEU A 11 52.34 5.47 -45.10
CA LEU A 11 52.48 4.06 -45.47
C LEU A 11 53.82 3.46 -45.01
N SER A 12 53.84 2.16 -44.66
CA SER A 12 54.43 1.12 -45.52
C SER A 12 54.75 -0.20 -44.79
N ARG A 13 54.19 -1.29 -45.35
CA ARG A 13 54.85 -2.55 -45.77
C ARG A 13 55.48 -3.53 -44.74
N LEU A 14 55.51 -4.79 -45.22
CA LEU A 14 56.17 -6.02 -44.76
C LEU A 14 55.38 -6.84 -43.72
N ALA A 15 54.75 -7.97 -44.04
CA ALA A 15 55.18 -9.23 -44.67
C ALA A 15 55.81 -10.24 -43.69
N ILE A 16 55.43 -11.49 -43.95
CA ILE A 16 56.10 -12.77 -43.67
C ILE A 16 55.42 -13.65 -42.60
N ALA A 17 55.24 -14.88 -43.06
CA ALA A 17 54.45 -15.97 -42.53
C ALA A 17 55.23 -16.84 -41.53
N SER A 18 54.49 -17.62 -40.73
CA SER A 18 54.96 -18.87 -40.14
C SER A 18 53.75 -19.74 -39.72
N THR A 19 53.57 -20.86 -40.43
CA THR A 19 53.40 -22.26 -39.93
C THR A 19 52.88 -22.47 -38.49
N LEU A 20 51.94 -23.35 -38.15
CA LEU A 20 51.66 -24.73 -38.59
C LEU A 20 50.29 -25.21 -38.04
N LEU A 21 49.61 -25.97 -38.88
CA LEU A 21 48.58 -27.00 -38.69
C LEU A 21 48.31 -27.51 -37.25
N HIS A 22 47.04 -27.52 -36.81
CA HIS A 22 46.39 -28.66 -36.13
C HIS A 22 44.89 -28.68 -36.47
N PHE A 23 44.44 -29.83 -36.94
CA PHE A 23 43.07 -30.17 -37.28
C PHE A 23 42.17 -30.26 -36.04
N ALA A 24 40.97 -29.66 -36.10
CA ALA A 24 39.77 -30.21 -35.49
C ALA A 24 38.54 -29.74 -36.28
N VAL A 25 37.92 -30.70 -36.96
CA VAL A 25 36.67 -30.56 -37.72
C VAL A 25 35.51 -30.50 -36.73
N ILE A 26 34.67 -29.46 -36.82
CA ILE A 26 33.25 -29.57 -36.51
C ILE A 26 32.48 -28.85 -37.62
N ALA A 27 31.91 -29.65 -38.52
CA ALA A 27 30.85 -29.21 -39.41
C ALA A 27 29.52 -29.31 -38.65
N LEU A 28 28.75 -28.22 -38.58
CA LEU A 28 27.31 -28.33 -38.43
C LEU A 28 26.60 -27.18 -39.17
N VAL A 29 26.10 -27.55 -40.35
CA VAL A 29 24.84 -27.17 -41.00
C VAL A 29 24.22 -25.83 -40.59
N VAL A 30 24.32 -24.84 -41.50
CA VAL A 30 23.44 -23.67 -41.54
C VAL A 30 22.11 -24.10 -42.15
N SER A 31 21.03 -24.06 -41.38
CA SER A 31 19.66 -24.10 -41.91
C SER A 31 18.69 -23.42 -40.95
N GLY A 32 18.11 -22.31 -41.40
CA GLY A 32 16.79 -21.82 -40.99
C GLY A 32 16.75 -20.86 -39.80
N LEU A 33 16.78 -19.55 -40.06
CA LEU A 33 16.01 -18.60 -39.25
C LEU A 33 14.79 -18.15 -40.05
N LYS A 34 13.65 -18.80 -39.78
CA LYS A 34 12.34 -18.16 -39.93
C LYS A 34 12.23 -17.13 -38.81
N ALA A 35 11.91 -15.89 -39.15
CA ALA A 35 11.46 -14.90 -38.18
C ALA A 35 10.20 -15.45 -37.49
N SER A 36 10.32 -15.77 -36.21
CA SER A 36 9.16 -15.99 -35.34
C SER A 36 8.64 -14.61 -34.97
N ALA A 37 7.38 -14.33 -35.27
CA ALA A 37 6.67 -13.23 -34.64
C ALA A 37 6.76 -13.45 -33.12
N GLU A 38 7.19 -12.43 -32.39
CA GLU A 38 7.17 -12.42 -30.94
C GLU A 38 5.71 -12.44 -30.51
N ASP A 39 5.27 -13.57 -29.96
CA ASP A 39 4.06 -13.67 -29.16
C ASP A 39 4.24 -12.75 -27.95
N THR A 40 3.70 -11.53 -28.06
CA THR A 40 3.43 -10.70 -26.89
C THR A 40 2.39 -11.45 -26.06
N PRO A 41 2.66 -11.88 -24.83
CA PRO A 41 1.62 -12.48 -24.02
C PRO A 41 0.59 -11.39 -23.73
N ALA A 42 -0.56 -11.50 -24.37
CA ALA A 42 -1.74 -10.75 -23.98
C ALA A 42 -1.99 -11.06 -22.50
N LEU A 43 -1.92 -10.02 -21.67
CA LEU A 43 -2.32 -10.08 -20.28
C LEU A 43 -3.68 -10.78 -20.21
N SER A 44 -3.68 -12.01 -19.68
CA SER A 44 -4.91 -12.72 -19.40
C SER A 44 -5.64 -11.89 -18.37
N VAL A 45 -6.70 -11.19 -18.80
CA VAL A 45 -7.69 -10.63 -17.89
C VAL A 45 -8.24 -11.82 -17.14
N THR A 46 -7.75 -12.03 -15.92
CA THR A 46 -8.32 -12.98 -14.99
C THR A 46 -9.80 -12.63 -14.89
N LYS A 47 -10.65 -13.59 -15.26
CA LYS A 47 -12.08 -13.53 -15.06
C LYS A 47 -12.30 -13.12 -13.60
N GLY A 48 -12.73 -11.87 -13.37
CA GLY A 48 -12.85 -11.32 -12.04
C GLY A 48 -13.66 -12.27 -11.16
N SER A 49 -13.18 -12.52 -9.94
CA SER A 49 -13.99 -13.16 -8.90
C SER A 49 -15.40 -12.56 -8.92
N ALA A 50 -16.42 -13.39 -8.69
CA ALA A 50 -17.77 -12.88 -8.49
C ALA A 50 -17.73 -11.76 -7.44
N ASP A 51 -18.54 -10.72 -7.65
CA ASP A 51 -18.66 -9.62 -6.69
C ASP A 51 -19.04 -10.21 -5.33
N ARG A 52 -18.27 -9.89 -4.27
CA ARG A 52 -18.51 -10.40 -2.92
C ARG A 52 -19.78 -9.83 -2.30
N HIS A 53 -20.19 -8.65 -2.76
CA HIS A 53 -21.33 -7.91 -2.23
C HIS A 53 -22.23 -7.40 -3.38
N PRO A 54 -22.90 -8.32 -4.13
CA PRO A 54 -23.79 -7.94 -5.22
C PRO A 54 -24.99 -7.10 -4.77
N GLU A 55 -25.32 -7.11 -3.48
CA GLU A 55 -26.35 -6.30 -2.84
C GLU A 55 -25.93 -4.86 -2.53
N LEU A 56 -24.62 -4.56 -2.57
CA LEU A 56 -24.07 -3.25 -2.22
C LEU A 56 -23.63 -2.47 -3.47
N THR A 57 -23.42 -1.16 -3.31
CA THR A 57 -22.91 -0.32 -4.40
C THR A 57 -21.39 -0.38 -4.44
N ARG A 58 -20.82 -1.09 -5.44
CA ARG A 58 -19.37 -1.12 -5.67
C ARG A 58 -18.89 0.17 -6.35
N LEU A 59 -17.82 0.77 -5.84
CA LEU A 59 -17.33 2.07 -6.33
C LEU A 59 -16.31 1.98 -7.47
N SER A 60 -15.75 0.80 -7.73
CA SER A 60 -14.70 0.59 -8.73
C SER A 60 -14.79 -0.82 -9.32
N PRO A 61 -14.55 -1.00 -10.64
CA PRO A 61 -14.50 -2.33 -11.24
C PRO A 61 -13.27 -3.14 -10.80
N THR A 62 -12.24 -2.48 -10.28
CA THR A 62 -10.93 -3.10 -9.96
C THR A 62 -10.54 -3.00 -8.49
N GLU A 63 -11.09 -2.03 -7.76
CA GLU A 63 -10.84 -1.91 -6.32
C GLU A 63 -11.99 -2.52 -5.53
N GLU A 64 -11.67 -3.03 -4.35
CA GLU A 64 -12.61 -3.72 -3.46
C GLU A 64 -13.17 -2.72 -2.44
N VAL A 65 -14.05 -1.83 -2.90
CA VAL A 65 -14.77 -0.85 -2.06
C VAL A 65 -16.26 -0.86 -2.40
N TRP A 66 -17.08 -1.06 -1.37
CA TRP A 66 -18.54 -1.06 -1.47
C TRP A 66 -19.15 -0.10 -0.45
N ILE A 67 -20.30 0.47 -0.80
CA ILE A 67 -21.13 1.28 0.09
C ILE A 67 -22.41 0.53 0.41
N ASP A 68 -22.68 0.34 1.70
CA ASP A 68 -24.02 0.09 2.23
C ASP A 68 -24.65 1.41 2.66
N ALA A 69 -25.46 2.00 1.79
CA ALA A 69 -26.12 3.27 2.06
C ALA A 69 -27.19 3.17 3.16
N LYS A 70 -27.75 1.97 3.38
CA LYS A 70 -28.78 1.73 4.39
C LYS A 70 -28.15 1.65 5.78
N ALA A 71 -27.07 0.89 5.91
CA ALA A 71 -26.30 0.79 7.15
C ALA A 71 -25.39 2.01 7.40
N LYS A 72 -25.12 2.80 6.34
CA LYS A 72 -24.10 3.87 6.32
C LYS A 72 -22.70 3.34 6.62
N GLU A 73 -22.34 2.30 5.89
CA GLU A 73 -21.07 1.61 6.03
C GLU A 73 -20.30 1.59 4.71
N VAL A 74 -18.97 1.60 4.83
CA VAL A 74 -18.06 1.33 3.72
C VAL A 74 -17.36 0.02 4.00
N LEU A 75 -17.45 -0.93 3.07
CA LEU A 75 -16.76 -2.20 3.15
C LEU A 75 -15.54 -2.15 2.22
N VAL A 76 -14.39 -2.58 2.72
CA VAL A 76 -13.13 -2.59 1.98
C VAL A 76 -12.46 -3.93 2.11
N GLY A 77 -12.17 -4.55 0.97
CA GLY A 77 -11.50 -5.84 0.92
C GLY A 77 -10.00 -5.75 1.16
N GLY A 78 -9.43 -6.75 1.81
CA GLY A 78 -8.00 -6.86 2.03
C GLY A 78 -7.57 -8.24 2.51
N LYS A 79 -6.34 -8.31 2.99
CA LYS A 79 -5.78 -9.50 3.63
C LYS A 79 -4.87 -9.11 4.80
N ILE A 80 -4.64 -10.04 5.71
CA ILE A 80 -3.62 -9.87 6.75
C ILE A 80 -2.23 -9.83 6.11
N ALA A 81 -1.49 -8.75 6.38
CA ALA A 81 -0.15 -8.50 5.89
C ALA A 81 0.93 -8.82 6.94
N ILE A 82 0.68 -8.50 8.21
CA ILE A 82 1.44 -9.06 9.34
C ILE A 82 0.49 -9.43 10.47
N ASP A 83 0.79 -10.52 11.16
CA ASP A 83 0.03 -11.02 12.31
C ASP A 83 0.76 -10.81 13.64
N LYS A 84 2.00 -10.31 13.61
CA LYS A 84 2.82 -10.02 14.79
C LYS A 84 3.89 -8.97 14.53
N GLY A 85 4.43 -8.40 15.60
CA GLY A 85 5.52 -7.45 15.55
C GLY A 85 5.07 -5.99 15.55
N PRO A 86 6.03 -5.05 15.61
CA PRO A 86 5.75 -3.63 15.70
C PRO A 86 5.02 -3.11 14.46
N ILE A 87 4.13 -2.13 14.65
CA ILE A 87 3.36 -1.52 13.57
C ILE A 87 3.40 0.00 13.64
N GLU A 88 3.31 0.64 12.48
CA GLU A 88 3.02 2.07 12.34
C GLU A 88 1.61 2.32 11.82
N PHE A 89 1.03 1.31 11.14
CA PHE A 89 -0.29 1.36 10.54
C PHE A 89 -1.12 0.15 10.96
N PHE A 90 -2.42 0.36 11.16
CA PHE A 90 -3.36 -0.75 11.20
C PHE A 90 -3.61 -1.30 9.78
N ALA A 91 -3.80 -0.41 8.80
CA ALA A 91 -4.01 -0.81 7.43
C ALA A 91 -3.34 0.16 6.44
N CYS A 92 -2.89 -0.39 5.30
CA CYS A 92 -2.33 0.35 4.17
C CYS A 92 -2.94 -0.17 2.85
N PRO A 93 -2.93 0.61 1.75
CA PRO A 93 -3.12 0.06 0.41
C PRO A 93 -2.09 -1.03 0.13
N LYS A 94 -2.46 -2.07 -0.61
CA LYS A 94 -1.49 -3.08 -1.07
C LYS A 94 -0.38 -2.44 -1.93
N ASP A 95 0.76 -3.11 -1.96
CA ASP A 95 2.00 -2.73 -2.63
C ASP A 95 2.59 -1.41 -2.08
N THR A 96 2.46 -1.15 -0.77
CA THR A 96 2.98 0.05 -0.09
C THR A 96 3.75 -0.26 1.21
N LYS A 97 3.05 -0.40 2.34
CA LYS A 97 3.60 -0.44 3.72
C LYS A 97 3.25 -1.72 4.47
N GLU A 98 3.08 -2.83 3.76
CA GLU A 98 2.65 -4.11 4.36
C GLU A 98 3.59 -4.63 5.44
N HIS A 99 4.88 -4.30 5.39
CA HIS A 99 5.87 -4.74 6.37
C HIS A 99 5.67 -4.14 7.78
N GLU A 100 4.78 -3.16 7.92
CA GLU A 100 4.48 -2.42 9.16
C GLU A 100 2.97 -2.15 9.32
N SER A 101 2.14 -2.92 8.61
CA SER A 101 0.68 -2.82 8.58
C SER A 101 0.01 -4.16 8.82
N ILE A 102 -1.01 -4.22 9.70
CA ILE A 102 -1.76 -5.46 9.94
C ILE A 102 -2.54 -5.89 8.69
N VAL A 103 -3.18 -4.95 7.99
CA VAL A 103 -4.05 -5.23 6.84
C VAL A 103 -3.55 -4.52 5.57
N ALA A 104 -3.41 -5.27 4.48
CA ALA A 104 -3.23 -4.72 3.14
C ALA A 104 -4.56 -4.69 2.40
N VAL A 105 -5.10 -3.50 2.11
CA VAL A 105 -6.38 -3.34 1.41
C VAL A 105 -6.21 -3.32 -0.11
N ARG A 106 -7.19 -3.83 -0.84
CA ARG A 106 -7.24 -3.82 -2.31
C ARG A 106 -7.95 -2.57 -2.84
N SER A 107 -7.57 -1.41 -2.31
CA SER A 107 -8.09 -0.10 -2.69
C SER A 107 -7.06 0.99 -2.44
N SER A 108 -7.10 2.04 -3.24
CA SER A 108 -6.48 3.32 -2.94
C SER A 108 -7.12 3.96 -1.71
N ALA A 109 -6.35 4.75 -0.97
CA ALA A 109 -6.87 5.53 0.15
C ALA A 109 -7.81 6.62 -0.33
N ARG A 110 -7.56 7.20 -1.52
CA ARG A 110 -8.44 8.21 -2.14
C ARG A 110 -9.84 7.68 -2.42
N LEU A 111 -9.99 6.44 -2.87
CA LEU A 111 -11.32 5.86 -3.09
C LEU A 111 -12.05 5.61 -1.76
N ILE A 112 -11.33 5.16 -0.74
CA ILE A 112 -11.89 4.97 0.62
C ILE A 112 -12.32 6.33 1.21
N HIS A 113 -11.49 7.37 1.07
CA HIS A 113 -11.86 8.75 1.44
C HIS A 113 -13.19 9.15 0.79
N THR A 114 -13.32 8.93 -0.51
CA THR A 114 -14.54 9.26 -1.27
C THR A 114 -15.75 8.47 -0.74
N ALA A 115 -15.56 7.20 -0.39
CA ALA A 115 -16.60 6.36 0.20
C ALA A 115 -17.05 6.87 1.58
N LEU A 116 -16.12 7.28 2.44
CA LEU A 116 -16.42 7.86 3.76
C LEU A 116 -17.24 9.15 3.63
N LEU A 117 -16.90 10.01 2.67
CA LEU A 117 -17.69 11.20 2.35
C LEU A 117 -19.12 10.83 1.92
N ALA A 118 -19.25 9.80 1.08
CA ALA A 118 -20.54 9.35 0.55
C ALA A 118 -21.48 8.81 1.65
N ILE A 119 -20.96 8.24 2.73
CA ILE A 119 -21.75 7.86 3.92
C ILE A 119 -21.89 9.00 4.96
N GLY A 120 -21.39 10.19 4.64
CA GLY A 120 -21.58 11.42 5.42
C GLY A 120 -20.53 11.70 6.49
N ILE A 121 -19.41 10.97 6.52
CA ILE A 121 -18.32 11.19 7.47
C ILE A 121 -17.40 12.27 6.92
N GLN A 122 -17.24 13.37 7.67
CA GLN A 122 -16.47 14.54 7.22
C GLN A 122 -15.03 14.50 7.78
N PRO A 123 -14.02 14.84 6.96
CA PRO A 123 -12.64 14.90 7.41
C PRO A 123 -12.39 16.15 8.27
N GLY A 124 -11.42 16.06 9.17
CA GLY A 124 -10.86 17.20 9.88
C GLY A 124 -9.50 17.61 9.31
N LYS A 125 -8.44 17.42 10.12
CA LYS A 125 -7.07 17.80 9.77
C LYS A 125 -6.09 16.75 10.25
N PRO A 126 -5.06 16.40 9.46
CA PRO A 126 -3.93 15.60 9.94
C PRO A 126 -3.19 16.25 11.09
N VAL A 127 -2.36 15.46 11.77
CA VAL A 127 -1.42 15.94 12.79
C VAL A 127 -0.51 17.04 12.23
N ALA A 128 -0.17 18.02 13.07
CA ALA A 128 0.90 18.98 12.80
C ALA A 128 1.97 18.88 13.88
N PHE A 129 3.25 19.00 13.50
CA PHE A 129 4.38 18.98 14.44
C PHE A 129 5.06 20.34 14.59
N ASP A 130 5.07 21.14 13.53
CA ASP A 130 5.64 22.49 13.48
C ASP A 130 4.54 23.53 13.27
N PRO A 131 4.54 24.67 13.99
CA PRO A 131 5.48 25.07 15.05
C PRO A 131 5.24 24.37 16.40
N ALA A 132 4.15 23.63 16.54
CA ALA A 132 3.81 22.88 17.74
C ALA A 132 2.98 21.64 17.40
N TYR A 133 3.03 20.64 18.28
CA TYR A 133 2.20 19.45 18.15
C TYR A 133 0.72 19.80 18.25
N VAL A 134 -0.03 19.51 17.19
CA VAL A 134 -1.50 19.55 17.15
C VAL A 134 -1.97 18.16 16.72
N PRO A 135 -2.77 17.44 17.55
CA PRO A 135 -3.23 16.12 17.19
C PRO A 135 -4.12 16.16 15.96
N ALA A 136 -4.20 15.03 15.25
CA ALA A 136 -5.20 14.84 14.21
C ALA A 136 -6.62 15.08 14.76
N SER A 137 -7.49 15.60 13.89
CA SER A 137 -8.88 15.92 14.21
C SER A 137 -9.81 15.46 13.09
N GLY A 138 -11.08 15.26 13.40
CA GLY A 138 -12.09 14.84 12.44
C GLY A 138 -13.25 14.10 13.09
N ALA A 139 -14.18 13.61 12.27
CA ALA A 139 -15.19 12.68 12.74
C ALA A 139 -14.53 11.37 13.22
N VAL A 140 -15.04 10.80 14.31
CA VAL A 140 -14.60 9.49 14.79
C VAL A 140 -15.07 8.43 13.81
N VAL A 141 -14.22 7.47 13.48
CA VAL A 141 -14.54 6.36 12.58
C VAL A 141 -14.43 5.06 13.35
N SER A 142 -15.52 4.30 13.40
CA SER A 142 -15.50 2.92 13.87
C SER A 142 -14.91 2.05 12.77
N VAL A 143 -13.96 1.20 13.14
CA VAL A 143 -13.28 0.27 12.23
C VAL A 143 -13.50 -1.15 12.74
N THR A 144 -14.35 -1.90 12.04
CA THR A 144 -14.66 -3.29 12.35
C THR A 144 -14.00 -4.19 11.32
N MET A 145 -13.38 -5.27 11.79
CA MET A 145 -12.84 -6.32 10.96
C MET A 145 -13.83 -7.44 10.83
N ARG A 146 -14.00 -7.96 9.62
CA ARG A 146 -14.78 -9.18 9.34
C ARG A 146 -13.94 -10.16 8.54
N TRP A 147 -14.01 -11.44 8.90
CA TRP A 147 -13.31 -12.51 8.19
C TRP A 147 -14.03 -13.85 8.36
N ILE A 148 -13.58 -14.85 7.58
CA ILE A 148 -14.01 -16.24 7.74
C ILE A 148 -12.89 -16.99 8.45
N ASP A 149 -13.20 -17.65 9.56
CA ASP A 149 -12.20 -18.41 10.32
C ASP A 149 -11.94 -19.82 9.75
N ALA A 150 -11.05 -20.56 10.40
CA ALA A 150 -10.72 -21.93 10.03
C ALA A 150 -11.91 -22.91 10.15
N LYS A 151 -12.97 -22.55 10.88
CA LYS A 151 -14.21 -23.32 11.02
C LYS A 151 -15.27 -22.93 9.99
N GLN A 152 -14.94 -22.00 9.08
CA GLN A 152 -15.86 -21.44 8.09
C GLN A 152 -16.98 -20.60 8.72
N GLU A 153 -16.72 -20.02 9.88
CA GLU A 153 -17.65 -19.13 10.57
C GLU A 153 -17.26 -17.68 10.31
N THR A 154 -18.25 -16.82 10.11
CA THR A 154 -18.03 -15.36 10.04
C THR A 154 -17.68 -14.86 11.44
N GLN A 155 -16.55 -14.19 11.54
CA GLN A 155 -16.08 -13.54 12.75
C GLN A 155 -16.05 -12.03 12.54
N GLU A 156 -16.30 -11.29 13.62
CA GLU A 156 -16.13 -9.84 13.66
C GLU A 156 -15.36 -9.41 14.92
N ALA A 157 -14.53 -8.39 14.78
CA ALA A 157 -13.80 -7.78 15.90
C ALA A 157 -13.56 -6.30 15.65
N ARG A 158 -13.34 -5.52 16.71
CA ARG A 158 -12.84 -4.15 16.55
C ARG A 158 -11.39 -4.21 16.08
N ALA A 159 -11.01 -3.32 15.17
CA ALA A 159 -9.60 -3.17 14.76
C ALA A 159 -8.67 -2.89 15.97
N GLN A 160 -9.16 -2.17 16.98
CA GLN A 160 -8.41 -1.92 18.21
C GLN A 160 -8.05 -3.21 18.98
N ASP A 161 -8.90 -4.24 18.92
CA ASP A 161 -8.64 -5.50 19.62
C ASP A 161 -7.44 -6.25 19.03
N TRP A 162 -7.04 -5.91 17.81
CA TRP A 162 -5.89 -6.47 17.09
C TRP A 162 -4.59 -5.71 17.33
N ILE A 163 -4.63 -4.61 18.08
CA ILE A 163 -3.48 -3.75 18.34
C ILE A 163 -3.14 -3.81 19.82
N ARG A 164 -1.93 -4.29 20.15
CA ARG A 164 -1.43 -4.30 21.52
C ARG A 164 -0.60 -3.05 21.79
N ASN A 165 -0.88 -2.38 22.90
CA ASN A 165 0.00 -1.34 23.42
C ASN A 165 1.18 -1.98 24.15
N THR A 166 2.41 -1.75 23.66
CA THR A 166 3.63 -2.40 24.14
C THR A 166 3.97 -2.07 25.60
N LYS A 167 3.46 -0.96 26.14
CA LYS A 167 3.67 -0.56 27.54
C LYS A 167 2.72 -1.26 28.51
N THR A 168 1.48 -1.51 28.09
CA THR A 168 0.44 -2.06 28.97
C THR A 168 0.18 -3.55 28.75
N GLY A 169 0.59 -4.09 27.60
CA GLY A 169 0.28 -5.45 27.17
C GLY A 169 -1.20 -5.68 26.81
N LYS A 170 -2.01 -4.61 26.79
CA LYS A 170 -3.45 -4.67 26.52
C LYS A 170 -3.78 -4.15 25.13
N ALA A 171 -4.98 -4.49 24.65
CA ALA A 171 -5.51 -3.89 23.44
C ALA A 171 -5.64 -2.38 23.60
N THR A 172 -5.43 -1.62 22.53
CA THR A 172 -5.64 -0.17 22.54
C THR A 172 -7.13 0.15 22.71
N GLU A 173 -7.44 1.28 23.34
CA GLU A 173 -8.81 1.81 23.44
C GLU A 173 -8.99 3.08 22.58
N GLU A 174 -7.91 3.53 21.93
CA GLU A 174 -7.92 4.74 21.12
C GLU A 174 -8.80 4.56 19.87
N GLU A 175 -9.60 5.58 19.57
CA GLU A 175 -10.47 5.61 18.40
C GLU A 175 -9.84 6.48 17.31
N TRP A 176 -9.94 6.07 16.05
CA TRP A 176 -9.43 6.85 14.92
C TRP A 176 -10.34 8.03 14.60
N VAL A 177 -9.72 9.13 14.16
CA VAL A 177 -10.41 10.25 13.53
C VAL A 177 -10.11 10.29 12.03
N PHE A 178 -11.12 10.65 11.24
CA PHE A 178 -10.93 10.89 9.81
C PHE A 178 -10.26 12.24 9.60
N ALA A 179 -8.93 12.24 9.45
CA ALA A 179 -8.12 13.42 9.21
C ALA A 179 -8.20 13.91 7.76
N GLY A 180 -8.36 12.97 6.82
CA GLY A 180 -8.58 13.26 5.40
C GLY A 180 -7.32 13.41 4.55
N SER A 181 -6.11 13.23 5.10
CA SER A 181 -4.82 13.39 4.40
C SER A 181 -4.66 14.78 3.73
N SER A 182 -3.73 14.89 2.79
CA SER A 182 -3.48 16.09 2.00
C SER A 182 -3.11 15.75 0.56
N LEU A 183 -3.25 16.73 -0.34
CA LEU A 183 -2.82 16.63 -1.73
C LEU A 183 -1.43 17.25 -1.88
N TRP A 184 -0.55 16.58 -2.61
CA TRP A 184 0.72 17.12 -3.08
C TRP A 184 0.69 17.24 -4.60
N THR A 185 1.02 18.43 -5.11
CA THR A 185 1.13 18.67 -6.55
C THR A 185 2.60 18.63 -6.95
N ASP A 186 2.93 17.76 -7.91
CA ASP A 186 4.26 17.74 -8.51
C ASP A 186 4.47 19.02 -9.33
N SER A 187 5.41 19.86 -8.91
CA SER A 187 5.72 21.13 -9.57
C SER A 187 6.21 21.01 -11.03
N THR A 188 6.72 19.84 -11.43
CA THR A 188 7.22 19.58 -12.78
C THR A 188 6.09 19.13 -13.70
N THR A 189 5.25 18.22 -13.24
CA THR A 189 4.20 17.59 -14.07
C THR A 189 2.82 18.21 -13.88
N GLY A 190 2.61 18.97 -12.80
CA GLY A 190 1.30 19.52 -12.41
C GLY A 190 0.32 18.48 -11.89
N LYS A 191 0.77 17.24 -11.65
CA LYS A 191 -0.10 16.13 -11.22
C LYS A 191 -0.30 16.16 -9.70
N ASP A 192 -1.55 16.01 -9.29
CA ASP A 192 -1.92 15.85 -7.87
C ASP A 192 -1.80 14.41 -7.40
N TYR A 193 -1.30 14.25 -6.18
CA TYR A 193 -1.15 13.00 -5.46
C TYR A 193 -1.84 13.12 -4.11
N TYR A 194 -2.79 12.22 -3.84
CA TYR A 194 -3.38 12.08 -2.51
C TYR A 194 -2.40 11.31 -1.63
N GLN A 195 -1.82 11.96 -0.63
CA GLN A 195 -0.61 11.45 0.02
C GLN A 195 -0.83 10.12 0.76
N ALA A 196 -2.02 9.88 1.32
CA ALA A 196 -2.34 8.60 1.95
C ALA A 196 -2.36 7.40 0.97
N ASP A 197 -2.42 7.62 -0.35
CA ASP A 197 -2.23 6.54 -1.33
C ASP A 197 -0.80 5.95 -1.25
N GLY A 198 0.14 6.65 -0.62
CA GLY A 198 1.50 6.16 -0.34
C GLY A 198 1.61 5.23 0.87
N GLY A 199 0.51 4.88 1.55
CA GLY A 199 0.52 3.92 2.65
C GLY A 199 -0.21 4.35 3.93
N ASP A 200 -0.41 5.65 4.11
CA ASP A 200 -0.85 6.23 5.40
C ASP A 200 -2.38 6.20 5.56
N LEU A 201 -2.98 5.02 5.40
CA LEU A 201 -4.43 4.84 5.36
C LEU A 201 -5.06 4.84 6.77
N ILE A 202 -4.68 3.90 7.64
CA ILE A 202 -5.12 3.86 9.04
C ILE A 202 -3.89 3.80 9.93
N CYS A 203 -3.50 4.92 10.51
CA CYS A 203 -2.23 5.02 11.25
C CYS A 203 -2.43 4.77 12.74
N VAL A 204 -1.43 4.16 13.38
CA VAL A 204 -1.31 4.08 14.86
C VAL A 204 -0.13 4.89 15.38
N SER A 205 0.82 5.24 14.51
CA SER A 205 1.79 6.34 14.68
C SER A 205 1.29 7.59 13.96
N ASN A 206 1.55 8.79 14.47
CA ASN A 206 1.00 9.99 13.83
C ASN A 206 1.81 10.40 12.58
N PHE A 207 1.12 10.62 11.45
CA PHE A 207 1.71 11.09 10.19
C PHE A 207 0.93 12.28 9.62
N PRO A 208 1.59 13.36 9.12
CA PRO A 208 0.92 14.51 8.49
C PRO A 208 0.14 14.16 7.21
N THR A 209 0.40 12.97 6.68
CA THR A 209 -0.19 12.39 5.48
C THR A 209 -1.28 11.37 5.78
N ALA A 210 -1.57 11.08 7.05
CA ALA A 210 -2.56 10.09 7.47
C ALA A 210 -3.99 10.43 7.00
N MET A 211 -4.71 9.41 6.51
CA MET A 211 -6.14 9.50 6.24
C MET A 211 -6.96 9.31 7.53
N LEU A 212 -6.75 8.21 8.24
CA LEU A 212 -7.22 7.99 9.61
C LEU A 212 -6.02 7.98 10.54
N ASP A 213 -6.12 8.69 11.66
CA ASP A 213 -5.02 8.82 12.62
C ASP A 213 -5.57 8.78 14.06
N LEU A 214 -4.71 8.41 15.01
CA LEU A 214 -5.04 8.46 16.42
C LEU A 214 -4.95 9.91 16.93
N PRO A 215 -5.99 10.46 17.58
CA PRO A 215 -5.99 11.83 18.09
C PRO A 215 -5.22 11.96 19.43
N VAL A 216 -4.16 11.18 19.60
CA VAL A 216 -3.24 11.15 20.76
C VAL A 216 -1.81 11.06 20.25
N LYS A 217 -0.85 11.54 21.05
CA LYS A 217 0.56 11.56 20.63
C LYS A 217 1.11 10.14 20.55
N SER A 218 1.44 9.73 19.33
CA SER A 218 2.06 8.44 19.02
C SER A 218 3.24 8.65 18.07
N SER A 219 4.41 8.14 18.46
CA SER A 219 5.68 8.43 17.78
C SER A 219 5.91 7.52 16.58
N GLN A 220 6.18 8.12 15.41
CA GLN A 220 6.70 7.45 14.20
C GLN A 220 8.22 7.19 14.23
N SER A 221 8.77 6.91 15.41
CA SER A 221 10.21 6.65 15.58
C SER A 221 10.37 5.20 16.01
N ASN A 222 11.18 4.43 15.30
CA ASN A 222 11.35 2.99 15.53
C ASN A 222 11.70 2.64 17.00
N GLN A 223 12.42 3.52 17.70
CA GLN A 223 12.80 3.30 19.11
C GLN A 223 11.68 3.63 20.10
N ALA A 224 10.57 4.18 19.64
CA ALA A 224 9.46 4.68 20.45
C ALA A 224 8.08 4.21 19.95
N LEU A 225 8.02 3.16 19.13
CA LEU A 225 6.77 2.57 18.68
C LEU A 225 5.95 2.06 19.88
N LEU A 226 4.71 2.52 19.95
CA LEU A 226 3.81 2.24 21.06
C LEU A 226 2.95 1.00 20.84
N PHE A 227 2.90 0.50 19.60
CA PHE A 227 1.91 -0.48 19.16
C PHE A 227 2.56 -1.63 18.37
N GLU A 228 2.03 -2.82 18.59
CA GLU A 228 2.35 -4.05 17.87
C GLU A 228 1.07 -4.80 17.49
N ALA A 229 1.14 -5.66 16.48
CA ALA A 229 0.06 -6.59 16.18
C ALA A 229 -0.14 -7.58 17.33
N PHE A 230 -1.40 -7.79 17.73
CA PHE A 230 -1.76 -8.64 18.86
C PHE A 230 -1.87 -10.10 18.40
N GLU A 231 -0.73 -10.81 18.34
CA GLU A 231 -0.56 -12.14 17.72
C GLU A 231 -1.63 -13.19 18.10
N GLU A 232 -2.15 -13.18 19.33
CA GLU A 232 -3.17 -14.13 19.77
C GLU A 232 -4.59 -13.80 19.29
N ARG A 233 -4.78 -12.67 18.59
CA ARG A 233 -6.08 -12.15 18.16
C ARG A 233 -6.15 -11.84 16.67
N VAL A 234 -5.03 -11.45 16.05
CA VAL A 234 -4.96 -11.24 14.61
C VAL A 234 -5.05 -12.59 13.90
N PRO A 235 -5.90 -12.76 12.87
CA PRO A 235 -5.89 -13.97 12.05
C PRO A 235 -4.52 -14.21 11.40
N PRO A 236 -4.17 -15.44 11.02
CA PRO A 236 -2.88 -15.73 10.39
C PRO A 236 -2.62 -14.87 9.15
N HIS A 237 -1.34 -14.62 8.86
CA HIS A 237 -0.88 -14.02 7.61
C HIS A 237 -1.62 -14.58 6.37
N ASP A 238 -1.91 -13.69 5.40
CA ASP A 238 -2.69 -13.95 4.18
C ASP A 238 -4.17 -14.34 4.39
N THR A 239 -4.71 -14.31 5.61
CA THR A 239 -6.16 -14.47 5.81
C THR A 239 -6.92 -13.34 5.09
N GLU A 240 -7.93 -13.69 4.29
CA GLU A 240 -8.83 -12.73 3.64
C GLU A 240 -9.71 -12.03 4.68
N VAL A 241 -9.77 -10.71 4.60
CA VAL A 241 -10.52 -9.88 5.56
C VAL A 241 -11.25 -8.75 4.85
N GLU A 242 -12.22 -8.17 5.56
CA GLU A 242 -12.87 -6.92 5.18
C GLU A 242 -12.77 -5.93 6.34
N ILE A 243 -12.47 -4.68 5.99
CA ILE A 243 -12.61 -3.54 6.89
C ILE A 243 -13.98 -2.93 6.65
N ILE A 244 -14.76 -2.76 7.71
CA ILE A 244 -16.05 -2.08 7.70
C ILE A 244 -15.88 -0.75 8.44
N PHE A 245 -16.04 0.35 7.72
CA PHE A 245 -16.00 1.70 8.27
C PHE A 245 -17.41 2.20 8.50
N SER A 246 -17.64 2.81 9.67
CA SER A 246 -18.88 3.50 9.99
C SER A 246 -18.64 4.69 10.92
N ALA A 247 -19.66 5.50 11.16
CA ALA A 247 -19.55 6.63 12.08
C ALA A 247 -19.30 6.12 13.52
N GLY A 248 -18.19 6.54 14.13
CA GLY A 248 -17.86 6.22 15.51
C GLY A 248 -18.65 7.07 16.52
N LYS A 249 -18.64 6.65 17.79
CA LYS A 249 -19.23 7.44 18.88
C LYS A 249 -18.42 8.72 19.08
N LYS A 250 -19.09 9.86 19.29
CA LYS A 250 -18.42 11.12 19.63
C LYS A 250 -17.58 10.93 20.89
N ILE A 251 -16.29 11.26 20.82
CA ILE A 251 -15.42 11.35 21.99
C ILE A 251 -15.78 12.66 22.68
N ASN A 252 -16.44 12.59 23.84
CA ASN A 252 -16.56 13.75 24.72
C ASN A 252 -15.19 13.97 25.37
N ARG A 253 -14.41 14.92 24.86
CA ARG A 253 -13.16 15.38 25.47
C ARG A 253 -13.42 16.61 26.32
#